data_AF-A0A948C3D3-F1
#
_entry.id   AF-A0A948C3D3-F1
#
_cell.length_a   1.000
_cell.length_b   1.000
_cell.length_c   1.000
_cell.angle_alpha   90.00
_cell.angle_beta   90.00
_cell.angle_gamma   90.00
#
_symmetry.space_group_name_H-M   'P 1'
#
loop_
_entity.id
_entity.type
_entity.pdbx_description
1 polymer ?
#
loop_
_entity_poly.entity_id
_entity_poly.type
_entity_poly.pdbx_seq_one_letter_code
_entity_poly.pdbx_strand_id
1 'polypeptide(L)'
;MSRAQFWDLIQKHINKQKRNNQSQLHKMGINLNLSRQQLAFGVTFPRFLRGLFYKLVQDDIIYEAEDIIYWNTKYQTSLGKDEVGFEKYK
;
A
#
# COMPACT_ATOMS: atom_id res chain seq x y z
N MET A 1 15.69 -16.01 -3.80
CA MET A 1 15.78 -14.53 -3.74
C MET A 1 15.51 -14.11 -2.31
N SER A 2 16.34 -13.27 -1.70
CA SER A 2 16.10 -12.83 -0.32
C SER A 2 15.02 -11.75 -0.24
N ARG A 3 14.42 -11.56 0.94
CA ARG A 3 13.42 -10.50 1.18
C ARG A 3 13.98 -9.11 0.84
N ALA A 4 15.25 -8.85 1.16
CA ALA A 4 15.91 -7.59 0.84
C ALA A 4 16.06 -7.38 -0.67
N GLN A 5 16.50 -8.41 -1.41
CA GLN A 5 16.63 -8.34 -2.86
C GLN A 5 15.27 -8.13 -3.56
N PHE A 6 14.22 -8.77 -3.04
CA PHE A 6 12.86 -8.58 -3.53
C PHE A 6 12.35 -7.16 -3.29
N TRP A 7 12.66 -6.60 -2.11
CA TRP A 7 12.32 -5.21 -1.79
C TRP A 7 13.00 -4.21 -2.72
N ASP A 8 14.29 -4.43 -3.05
CA ASP A 8 15.01 -3.62 -4.02
C ASP A 8 14.36 -3.64 -5.41
N LEU A 9 13.88 -4.81 -5.85
CA LEU A 9 13.14 -4.92 -7.12
C LEU A 9 11.84 -4.11 -7.08
N ILE A 10 11.08 -4.20 -5.99
CA ILE A 10 9.85 -3.43 -5.81
C ILE A 10 10.15 -1.93 -5.87
N GLN A 11 11.18 -1.45 -5.16
CA GLN A 11 11.55 -0.03 -5.16
C GLN A 11 11.95 0.45 -6.56
N LYS A 12 12.73 -0.34 -7.30
CA LYS A 12 13.07 -0.03 -8.70
C LYS A 12 11.82 0.05 -9.57
N HIS A 13 10.88 -0.87 -9.41
CA HIS A 13 9.62 -0.86 -10.14
C HIS A 13 8.79 0.39 -9.83
N ILE A 14 8.60 0.72 -8.54
CA ILE A 14 7.85 1.90 -8.09
C ILE A 14 8.44 3.18 -8.70
N ASN A 15 9.76 3.34 -8.66
CA ASN A 15 10.44 4.51 -9.22
C ASN A 15 10.24 4.64 -10.74
N LYS A 16 10.24 3.51 -11.46
CA LYS A 16 9.94 3.48 -12.90
C LYS A 16 8.50 3.93 -13.16
N GLN A 17 7.53 3.40 -12.43
CA GLN A 17 6.12 3.78 -12.58
C GLN A 17 5.88 5.25 -12.24
N LYS A 18 6.53 5.78 -11.20
CA LYS A 18 6.43 7.21 -10.84
C LYS A 18 6.82 8.11 -12.01
N ARG A 19 7.94 7.83 -12.69
CA ARG A 19 8.41 8.61 -13.85
C ARG A 19 7.43 8.52 -15.03
N ASN A 20 6.90 7.32 -15.29
CA ASN A 20 5.93 7.10 -16.35
C ASN A 20 4.64 7.88 -16.10
N ASN A 21 4.08 7.78 -14.89
CA ASN A 21 2.85 8.48 -14.51
C ASN A 21 3.05 10.00 -14.56
N GLN A 22 4.21 10.51 -14.13
CA GLN A 22 4.53 11.93 -14.25
C GLN A 22 4.53 12.41 -15.71
N SER A 23 5.14 11.62 -16.61
CA SER A 23 5.15 11.91 -18.03
C SER A 23 3.74 11.93 -18.62
N GLN A 24 2.89 10.96 -18.24
CA GLN A 24 1.50 10.89 -18.67
C GLN A 24 0.68 12.08 -18.16
N LEU A 25 0.79 12.43 -16.88
CA LEU A 25 0.11 13.60 -16.30
C LEU A 25 0.51 14.90 -16.99
N HIS A 26 1.82 15.09 -17.24
CA HIS A 26 2.31 16.25 -17.97
C HIS A 26 1.74 16.32 -19.40
N LYS A 27 1.67 15.19 -20.12
CA LYS A 27 1.06 15.12 -21.46
C LYS A 27 -0.43 15.45 -21.46
N MET A 28 -1.13 15.24 -20.35
CA MET A 28 -2.53 15.66 -20.16
C MET A 28 -2.67 17.13 -19.73
N GLY A 29 -1.58 17.90 -19.69
CA GLY A 29 -1.59 19.30 -19.24
C GLY A 29 -1.64 19.46 -17.71
N ILE A 30 -1.56 18.37 -16.95
CA ILE A 30 -1.58 18.41 -15.49
C ILE A 30 -0.16 18.65 -14.98
N ASN A 31 0.16 19.90 -14.65
CA ASN A 31 1.45 20.27 -14.08
C ASN A 31 1.45 20.10 -12.54
N LEU A 32 1.58 18.85 -12.09
CA LEU A 32 1.71 18.52 -10.68
C LEU A 32 3.17 18.44 -10.26
N ASN A 33 3.53 19.17 -9.19
CA ASN A 33 4.86 19.07 -8.61
C ASN A 33 5.01 17.80 -7.74
N LEU A 34 5.36 16.69 -8.38
CA LEU A 34 5.58 15.39 -7.71
C LEU A 34 6.88 15.31 -6.90
N SER A 35 7.68 16.38 -6.84
CA SER A 35 8.88 16.45 -5.99
C SER A 35 8.54 16.52 -4.50
N ARG A 36 7.38 17.11 -4.15
CA ARG A 36 6.89 17.23 -2.77
C ARG A 36 5.93 16.11 -2.36
N GLN A 37 5.65 15.17 -3.27
CA GLN A 37 4.71 14.10 -3.01
C GLN A 37 5.27 13.17 -1.92
N GLN A 38 4.57 13.08 -0.79
CA GLN A 38 4.85 12.06 0.20
C GLN A 38 4.50 10.69 -0.40
N LEU A 39 5.51 9.82 -0.47
CA LEU A 39 5.31 8.43 -0.86
C LEU A 39 4.86 7.66 0.37
N ALA A 40 3.85 6.79 0.22
CA ALA A 40 3.40 5.91 1.29
C ALA A 40 4.55 5.02 1.83
N PHE A 41 5.48 4.64 0.98
CA PHE A 41 6.69 3.88 1.34
C PHE A 41 7.92 4.75 1.64
N GLY A 42 7.76 6.06 1.81
CA GLY A 42 8.85 6.97 2.20
C GLY A 42 9.26 6.77 3.67
N VAL A 43 10.14 7.61 4.22
CA VAL A 43 10.54 7.50 5.65
C VAL A 43 9.49 8.12 6.59
N THR A 44 8.89 9.25 6.17
CA THR A 44 7.99 10.04 7.02
C THR A 44 6.64 9.34 7.26
N PHE A 45 6.04 8.78 6.21
CA PHE A 45 4.69 8.23 6.29
C PHE A 45 4.60 6.96 7.15
N PRO A 46 5.52 5.97 7.04
CA PRO A 46 5.53 4.81 7.94
C PRO A 46 5.77 5.18 9.40
N ARG A 47 6.57 6.22 9.68
CA ARG A 47 6.76 6.73 11.05
C ARG A 47 5.45 7.28 11.62
N PHE A 48 4.74 8.08 10.82
CA PHE A 48 3.41 8.58 11.18
C PHE A 48 2.42 7.43 11.41
N LEU A 49 2.33 6.48 10.46
CA LEU A 49 1.41 5.33 10.57
C LEU A 49 1.68 4.50 11.82
N ARG A 50 2.96 4.27 12.16
CA ARG A 50 3.31 3.53 13.37
C ARG A 50 2.86 4.27 14.64
N GLY A 51 3.06 5.59 14.69
CA GLY A 51 2.58 6.42 15.80
C GLY A 51 1.06 6.38 15.93
N LEU A 52 0.34 6.49 14.81
CA LEU A 52 -1.11 6.39 14.78
C LEU A 52 -1.58 5.01 15.28
N PHE A 53 -0.97 3.93 14.79
CA PHE A 53 -1.29 2.57 15.21
C PHE A 53 -1.15 2.40 16.72
N TYR A 54 -0.03 2.84 17.31
CA TYR A 54 0.17 2.75 18.77
C TYR A 54 -0.88 3.53 19.55
N LYS A 55 -1.25 4.72 19.07
CA LYS A 55 -2.31 5.50 19.72
C LYS A 55 -3.66 4.77 19.68
N LEU A 56 -4.02 4.20 18.53
CA LEU A 56 -5.27 3.45 18.40
C LEU A 56 -5.31 2.16 19.24
N VAL A 57 -4.16 1.52 19.45
CA VAL A 57 -4.04 0.41 20.41
C VAL A 57 -4.20 0.90 21.84
N GLN A 58 -3.58 2.04 22.22
CA GLN A 58 -3.73 2.62 23.56
C GLN A 58 -5.17 3.09 23.85
N ASP A 59 -5.90 3.51 22.83
CA ASP A 59 -7.30 3.93 22.92
C ASP A 59 -8.28 2.74 22.88
N ASP A 60 -7.80 1.48 22.96
CA ASP A 60 -8.58 0.23 22.87
C ASP A 60 -9.44 0.09 21.59
N ILE A 61 -9.02 0.74 20.50
CA ILE A 61 -9.70 0.67 19.20
C ILE A 61 -9.21 -0.52 18.37
N ILE A 62 -7.92 -0.87 18.49
CA ILE A 62 -7.29 -1.98 17.77
C ILE A 62 -7.02 -3.12 18.75
N TYR A 63 -7.41 -4.33 18.36
CA TYR A 63 -7.18 -5.57 19.11
C TYR A 63 -6.70 -6.69 18.19
N GLU A 64 -6.22 -7.77 18.80
CA GLU A 64 -5.85 -9.01 18.12
C GLU A 64 -6.81 -10.13 18.54
N ALA A 65 -7.38 -10.83 17.57
CA ALA A 65 -8.32 -11.94 17.80
C ALA A 65 -8.24 -12.96 16.66
N GLU A 66 -8.67 -14.18 16.95
CA GLU A 66 -8.88 -15.22 15.93
C GLU A 66 -10.28 -15.08 15.33
N ASP A 67 -10.37 -15.01 14.00
CA ASP A 67 -11.64 -14.88 13.29
C ASP A 67 -11.58 -15.56 11.90
N ILE A 68 -12.75 -15.82 11.31
CA ILE A 68 -12.86 -16.29 9.94
C ILE A 68 -12.61 -15.12 8.99
N ILE A 69 -11.51 -15.20 8.25
CA ILE A 69 -11.06 -14.14 7.35
C ILE A 69 -11.18 -14.53 5.88
N TYR A 70 -11.26 -13.53 5.01
CA TYR A 70 -11.06 -13.74 3.59
C TYR A 70 -9.58 -14.01 3.31
N TRP A 71 -9.26 -15.24 2.95
CA TRP A 71 -7.89 -15.67 2.67
C TRP A 71 -7.63 -15.79 1.17
N ASN A 72 -6.62 -15.06 0.67
CA ASN A 72 -6.16 -15.19 -0.71
C ASN A 72 -5.05 -16.23 -0.82
N THR A 73 -5.36 -17.41 -1.38
CA THR A 73 -4.42 -18.53 -1.52
C THR A 73 -3.26 -18.25 -2.49
N LYS A 74 -3.47 -17.37 -3.49
CA LYS A 74 -2.44 -17.02 -4.49
C LYS A 74 -1.35 -16.13 -3.91
N TYR A 75 -1.75 -15.13 -3.12
CA TYR A 75 -0.82 -14.17 -2.51
C TYR A 75 -0.47 -14.49 -1.05
N GLN A 76 -1.08 -15.54 -0.48
CA GLN A 76 -0.85 -16.03 0.88
C GLN A 76 -1.03 -14.94 1.94
N THR A 77 -2.14 -14.19 1.84
CA THR A 77 -2.46 -13.08 2.74
C THR A 77 -3.95 -13.02 3.04
N SER A 78 -4.28 -12.44 4.20
CA SER A 78 -5.63 -11.98 4.51
C SER A 78 -6.00 -10.77 3.65
N LEU A 79 -7.28 -10.62 3.36
CA LEU A 79 -7.86 -9.48 2.65
C LEU A 79 -8.93 -8.81 3.52
N GLY A 80 -9.06 -7.50 3.37
CA GLY A 80 -10.19 -6.74 3.89
C GLY A 80 -11.48 -7.12 3.16
N LYS A 81 -12.62 -6.99 3.84
CA LYS A 81 -13.94 -7.28 3.27
C LYS A 81 -14.20 -6.53 1.97
N ASP A 82 -13.77 -5.27 1.89
CA ASP A 82 -13.98 -4.41 0.71
C ASP A 82 -13.02 -4.73 -0.46
N GLU A 83 -12.02 -5.60 -0.25
CA GLU A 83 -11.09 -6.05 -1.30
C GLU A 83 -11.63 -7.27 -2.06
N VAL A 84 -12.69 -7.91 -1.57
CA VAL A 84 -13.26 -9.14 -2.17
C VAL A 84 -14.45 -8.80 -3.05
N GLY A 85 -14.25 -8.87 -4.37
CA GLY A 85 -15.31 -8.79 -5.36
C GLY A 85 -15.98 -10.14 -5.58
N PHE A 86 -17.31 -10.20 -5.41
CA PHE A 86 -18.10 -11.38 -5.75
C PHE A 86 -18.74 -11.20 -7.12
N GLU A 87 -18.35 -12.02 -8.08
CA GLU A 87 -19.07 -12.11 -9.35
C GLU A 87 -20.26 -13.06 -9.19
N LYS A 88 -21.45 -12.58 -9.58
CA LYS A 88 -22.61 -13.47 -9.69
C LYS A 88 -22.50 -14.24 -11.00
N TYR A 89 -22.31 -15.55 -10.91
CA TYR A 89 -22.56 -16.42 -12.06
C TYR A 89 -24.05 -16.33 -12.42
N LYS A 90 -24.33 -15.88 -13.63
CA LYS A 90 -25.67 -15.93 -14.25
C LYS A 90 -25.85 -17.26 -14.96
#